data_AF-K9XCG8-F1
#
_entry.id   AF-K9XCG8-F1
#
_cell.length_a   1.000
_cell.length_b   1.000
_cell.length_c   1.000
_cell.angle_alpha   90.00
_cell.angle_beta   90.00
_cell.angle_gamma   90.00
#
_symmetry.space_group_name_H-M   'P 1'
#
loop_
_entity.id
_entity.type
_entity.pdbx_description
1 polymer ?
#
loop_
_entity_poly.entity_id
_entity_poly.type
_entity_poly.pdbx_seq_one_letter_code
_entity_poly.pdbx_strand_id
1 'polypeptide(L)'
;MYDLFEDRSRNMQLQYFLLLAAALFCIGIYGLITSRNAVRVLMSIELLLNAVNLNLMAFSSYLDPLEIKGQVFTVFVITVAAAEAAVGLAIILAIYRNRDTVDMEQFNLLKW
;
A
#
# COMPACT_ATOMS: atom_id res chain seq x y z
N MET A 1 12.65 -36.42 -6.52
CA MET A 1 13.71 -35.77 -5.70
C MET A 1 13.91 -34.32 -6.14
N TYR A 2 14.04 -34.03 -7.44
CA TYR A 2 14.08 -32.65 -7.96
C TYR A 2 12.82 -31.82 -7.60
N ASP A 3 11.61 -32.37 -7.73
CA ASP A 3 10.37 -31.65 -7.41
C ASP A 3 10.26 -31.20 -5.94
N LEU A 4 10.86 -31.97 -5.01
CA LEU A 4 10.89 -31.64 -3.58
C LEU A 4 11.79 -30.43 -3.28
N PHE A 5 12.91 -30.30 -4.00
CA PHE A 5 13.80 -29.15 -3.85
C PHE A 5 13.20 -27.89 -4.48
N GLU A 6 12.47 -28.03 -5.58
CA GLU A 6 11.79 -26.92 -6.23
C GLU A 6 10.63 -26.38 -5.39
N ASP A 7 9.81 -27.26 -4.82
CA ASP A 7 8.74 -26.85 -3.89
C ASP A 7 9.30 -26.16 -2.64
N ARG A 8 10.36 -26.70 -2.04
CA ARG A 8 11.03 -26.05 -0.90
C ARG A 8 11.58 -24.66 -1.25
N SER A 9 12.11 -24.48 -2.47
CA SER A 9 12.58 -23.17 -2.95
C SER A 9 11.43 -22.18 -3.12
N ARG A 10 10.31 -22.60 -3.74
CA ARG A 10 9.11 -21.75 -3.92
C ARG A 10 8.49 -21.32 -2.60
N ASN A 11 8.42 -22.23 -1.62
CA ASN A 11 7.95 -21.91 -0.28
C ASN A 11 8.81 -20.87 0.42
N MET A 12 10.14 -21.01 0.32
CA MET A 12 11.08 -20.07 0.91
C MET A 12 10.98 -18.68 0.25
N GLN A 13 10.82 -18.62 -1.07
CA GLN A 13 10.59 -17.37 -1.79
C GLN A 13 9.27 -16.71 -1.39
N LEU A 14 8.17 -17.47 -1.29
CA LEU A 14 6.88 -16.95 -0.83
C LEU A 14 6.98 -16.32 0.56
N GLN A 15 7.62 -17.00 1.51
CA GLN A 15 7.80 -16.49 2.87
C GLN A 15 8.54 -15.13 2.90
N TYR A 16 9.58 -14.96 2.07
CA TYR A 16 10.28 -13.67 1.99
C TYR A 16 9.37 -12.55 1.46
N PHE A 17 8.57 -12.80 0.43
CA PHE A 17 7.63 -11.79 -0.09
C PHE A 17 6.53 -11.47 0.92
N LEU A 18 6.00 -12.46 1.64
CA LEU A 18 5.00 -12.24 2.69
C LEU A 18 5.56 -11.42 3.85
N LEU A 19 6.77 -11.72 4.31
CA LEU A 19 7.46 -10.96 5.35
C LEU A 19 7.75 -9.52 4.90
N LEU A 20 8.19 -9.35 3.65
CA LEU A 20 8.43 -8.03 3.08
C LEU A 20 7.12 -7.22 3.00
N ALA A 21 6.03 -7.80 2.49
CA ALA A 21 4.72 -7.17 2.48
C ALA A 21 4.28 -6.77 3.88
N ALA A 22 4.38 -7.68 4.87
CA ALA A 22 4.01 -7.39 6.24
C ALA A 22 4.85 -6.27 6.85
N ALA A 23 6.16 -6.25 6.60
CA ALA A 23 7.04 -5.18 7.06
C ALA A 23 6.66 -3.82 6.45
N LEU A 24 6.45 -3.76 5.13
CA LEU A 24 6.02 -2.55 4.44
C LEU A 24 4.65 -2.07 4.93
N PHE A 25 3.73 -3.00 5.20
CA PHE A 25 2.41 -2.69 5.74
C PHE A 25 2.51 -2.08 7.15
N CYS A 26 3.32 -2.65 8.03
CA CYS A 26 3.58 -2.10 9.36
C CYS A 26 4.23 -0.70 9.30
N ILE A 27 5.19 -0.50 8.38
CA ILE A 27 5.81 0.81 8.15
C ILE A 27 4.77 1.82 7.64
N GLY A 28 3.89 1.41 6.74
CA GLY A 28 2.78 2.22 6.25
C GLY A 28 1.83 2.63 7.38
N ILE A 29 1.45 1.70 8.27
CA ILE A 29 0.60 2.00 9.42
C ILE A 29 1.31 3.00 10.36
N TYR A 30 2.58 2.74 10.66
CA TYR A 30 3.36 3.62 11.52
C TYR A 30 3.47 5.03 10.92
N GLY A 31 3.75 5.14 9.62
CA GLY A 31 3.76 6.39 8.88
C GLY A 31 2.40 7.09 8.94
N LEU A 32 1.30 6.36 8.73
CA LEU A 32 -0.05 6.89 8.73
C LEU A 32 -0.41 7.54 10.08
N ILE A 33 -0.10 6.87 11.20
CA ILE A 33 -0.45 7.34 12.54
C ILE A 33 0.47 8.48 13.01
N THR A 34 1.76 8.44 12.68
CA THR A 34 2.74 9.42 13.17
C THR A 34 2.86 10.67 12.31
N SER A 35 2.26 10.67 11.12
CA SER A 35 2.34 11.78 10.17
C SER A 35 1.53 12.98 10.61
N ARG A 36 2.22 14.11 10.82
CA ARG A 36 1.60 15.43 11.03
C ARG A 36 1.25 16.14 9.72
N ASN A 37 1.93 15.78 8.62
CA ASN A 37 1.71 16.38 7.31
C ASN A 37 0.73 15.52 6.50
N ALA A 38 -0.34 16.12 5.98
CA ALA A 38 -1.35 15.44 5.18
C ALA A 38 -0.77 14.73 3.94
N VAL A 39 0.28 15.28 3.31
CA VAL A 39 0.95 14.63 2.16
C VAL A 39 1.68 13.35 2.60
N ARG A 40 2.29 13.36 3.81
CA ARG A 40 2.95 12.18 4.37
C ARG A 40 1.94 11.08 4.74
N VAL A 41 0.73 11.48 5.14
CA VAL A 41 -0.40 10.56 5.31
C VAL A 41 -0.75 9.88 3.99
N LEU A 42 -0.93 10.63 2.89
CA LEU A 42 -1.19 10.03 1.57
C LEU A 42 -0.08 9.07 1.15
N MET A 43 1.19 9.46 1.28
CA MET A 43 2.32 8.57 0.97
C MET A 43 2.33 7.28 1.80
N SER A 44 1.89 7.36 3.06
CA SER A 44 1.78 6.18 3.92
C SER A 44 0.65 5.25 3.47
N ILE A 45 -0.47 5.80 2.97
CA ILE A 45 -1.57 5.02 2.39
C ILE A 45 -1.12 4.31 1.10
N GLU A 46 -0.40 5.00 0.22
CA GLU A 46 0.18 4.39 -0.99
C GLU A 46 1.13 3.22 -0.66
N LEU A 47 1.90 3.34 0.43
CA LEU A 47 2.77 2.28 0.90
C LEU A 47 1.97 1.05 1.39
N LEU A 48 0.83 1.27 2.06
CA LEU A 48 -0.08 0.20 2.48
C LEU A 48 -0.68 -0.54 1.27
N LEU A 49 -1.16 0.20 0.28
CA LEU A 49 -1.72 -0.38 -0.95
C LEU A 49 -0.67 -1.18 -1.73
N ASN A 50 0.57 -0.69 -1.79
CA ASN A 50 1.68 -1.43 -2.40
C ASN A 50 2.04 -2.71 -1.64
N ALA A 51 1.99 -2.71 -0.31
CA ALA A 51 2.21 -3.91 0.50
C ALA A 51 1.14 -4.98 0.23
N VAL A 52 -0.14 -4.58 0.11
CA VAL A 52 -1.25 -5.48 -0.25
C VAL A 52 -1.05 -6.05 -1.66
N ASN A 53 -0.65 -5.22 -2.63
CA ASN A 53 -0.36 -5.66 -3.99
C ASN A 53 0.78 -6.69 -4.06
N LEU A 54 1.85 -6.46 -3.29
CA LEU A 54 2.98 -7.40 -3.22
C LEU A 54 2.54 -8.75 -2.65
N ASN A 55 1.73 -8.73 -1.59
CA ASN A 55 1.17 -9.93 -0.97
C ASN A 55 0.29 -10.73 -1.94
N LEU A 56 -0.60 -10.03 -2.65
CA LEU A 56 -1.49 -10.60 -3.66
C LEU A 56 -0.70 -11.23 -4.83
N MET A 57 0.31 -10.54 -5.37
CA MET A 57 1.15 -11.08 -6.43
C MET A 57 1.93 -12.32 -5.98
N ALA A 58 2.43 -12.31 -4.74
CA ALA A 58 3.15 -13.45 -4.17
C ALA A 58 2.24 -14.69 -4.05
N PHE A 59 0.99 -14.51 -3.58
CA PHE A 59 0.01 -15.59 -3.51
C PHE A 59 -0.41 -16.09 -4.90
N SER A 60 -0.66 -15.19 -5.85
CA SER A 60 -1.01 -15.58 -7.22
C SER A 60 0.09 -16.39 -7.89
N SER A 61 1.36 -15.99 -7.71
CA SER A 61 2.52 -16.71 -8.22
C SER A 61 2.70 -18.08 -7.57
N TYR A 62 2.28 -18.24 -6.31
CA TYR A 62 2.40 -19.50 -5.59
C TYR A 62 1.26 -20.48 -5.90
N LEU A 63 0.00 -20.03 -5.84
CA LEU A 63 -1.20 -20.85 -5.98
C LEU A 63 -1.48 -21.23 -7.44
N ASP A 64 -1.50 -20.26 -8.35
CA ASP A 64 -1.93 -20.46 -9.74
C ASP A 64 -0.97 -19.77 -10.73
N PRO A 65 0.28 -20.26 -10.87
CA PRO A 65 1.30 -19.60 -11.71
C PRO A 65 0.97 -19.57 -13.21
N LEU A 66 0.04 -20.42 -13.67
CA LEU A 66 -0.44 -20.44 -15.06
C LEU A 66 -1.52 -19.39 -15.33
N GLU A 67 -2.23 -18.93 -14.29
CA GLU A 67 -3.30 -17.95 -14.42
C GLU A 67 -2.82 -16.55 -14.01
N ILE A 68 -3.17 -15.54 -14.80
CA ILE A 68 -2.76 -14.15 -14.55
C ILE A 68 -3.73 -13.36 -13.66
N LYS A 69 -4.56 -14.04 -12.86
CA LYS A 69 -5.66 -13.41 -12.10
C LYS A 69 -5.16 -12.40 -11.07
N GLY A 70 -4.12 -12.73 -10.30
CA GLY A 70 -3.58 -11.81 -9.30
C GLY A 70 -2.91 -10.59 -9.92
N GLN A 71 -2.23 -10.76 -11.05
CA GLN A 71 -1.60 -9.68 -11.80
C GLN A 71 -2.64 -8.71 -12.34
N VAL A 72 -3.74 -9.22 -12.92
CA VAL A 72 -4.86 -8.38 -13.37
C VAL A 72 -5.47 -7.61 -12.19
N PHE A 73 -5.70 -8.27 -11.06
CA PHE A 73 -6.25 -7.60 -9.87
C PHE A 73 -5.30 -6.52 -9.33
N THR A 74 -3.98 -6.75 -9.30
CA THR A 74 -2.98 -5.74 -8.94
C THR A 74 -3.04 -4.49 -9.83
N VAL A 75 -3.25 -4.64 -11.13
CA VAL A 75 -3.39 -3.49 -12.05
C VAL A 75 -4.61 -2.64 -11.69
N PHE A 76 -5.73 -3.27 -11.31
CA PHE A 76 -6.91 -2.54 -10.84
C PHE A 76 -6.61 -1.78 -9.54
N VAL A 77 -5.93 -2.40 -8.58
CA VAL A 77 -5.56 -1.73 -7.32
C VAL A 77 -4.64 -0.53 -7.60
N ILE A 78 -3.64 -0.66 -8.46
CA ILE A 78 -2.76 0.46 -8.84
C ILE A 78 -3.55 1.59 -9.50
N THR A 79 -4.53 1.26 -10.35
CA THR A 79 -5.39 2.25 -11.01
C THR A 79 -6.26 3.00 -10.00
N VAL A 80 -6.82 2.29 -9.02
CA VAL A 80 -7.60 2.88 -7.92
C VAL A 80 -6.71 3.74 -7.03
N ALA A 81 -5.51 3.29 -6.69
CA ALA A 81 -4.53 4.05 -5.92
C ALA A 81 -4.15 5.37 -6.63
N ALA A 82 -3.92 5.33 -7.95
CA ALA A 82 -3.65 6.54 -8.73
C ALA A 82 -4.83 7.53 -8.69
N ALA A 83 -6.07 7.03 -8.78
CA ALA A 83 -7.27 7.85 -8.66
C ALA A 83 -7.42 8.43 -7.24
N GLU A 84 -7.16 7.62 -6.21
CA GLU A 84 -7.19 8.03 -4.81
C GLU A 84 -6.17 9.14 -4.54
N ALA A 85 -4.90 8.96 -4.93
CA ALA A 85 -3.85 9.94 -4.75
C ALA A 85 -4.18 11.28 -5.43
N ALA A 86 -4.76 11.25 -6.63
CA ALA A 86 -5.20 12.45 -7.34
C ALA A 86 -6.31 13.20 -6.57
N VAL A 87 -7.31 12.48 -6.08
CA VAL A 87 -8.41 13.05 -5.28
C VAL A 87 -7.90 13.56 -3.93
N GLY A 88 -7.09 12.78 -3.23
CA GLY A 88 -6.49 13.14 -1.95
C GLY A 88 -5.64 14.40 -2.04
N LEU A 89 -4.78 14.50 -3.06
CA LEU A 89 -3.96 15.69 -3.28
C LEU A 89 -4.82 16.91 -3.63
N ALA A 90 -5.86 16.75 -4.45
CA ALA A 90 -6.79 17.84 -4.76
C ALA A 90 -7.47 18.39 -3.50
N ILE A 91 -7.88 17.51 -2.57
CA ILE A 91 -8.44 17.89 -1.27
C ILE A 91 -7.40 18.66 -0.44
N ILE A 92 -6.16 18.17 -0.35
CA ILE A 92 -5.09 18.85 0.40
C ILE A 92 -4.83 20.24 -0.16
N LEU A 93 -4.76 20.39 -1.48
CA LEU A 93 -4.56 21.70 -2.13
C LEU A 93 -5.74 22.65 -1.88
N ALA A 94 -6.97 22.15 -1.91
CA ALA A 94 -8.15 22.94 -1.60
C ALA A 94 -8.14 23.46 -0.15
N ILE A 95 -7.69 22.63 0.79
CA ILE A 95 -7.54 23.02 2.20
C ILE A 95 -6.40 24.02 2.36
N TYR A 96 -5.24 23.76 1.73
CA TYR A 96 -4.07 24.63 1.77
C TYR A 96 -4.41 26.06 1.32
N ARG A 97 -5.19 26.21 0.25
CA ARG A 97 -5.63 27.52 -0.25
C ARG A 97 -6.41 28.36 0.77
N ASN A 98 -7.07 27.72 1.74
CA ASN A 98 -7.89 28.40 2.76
C ASN A 98 -7.19 28.52 4.13
N ARG A 99 -6.06 27.83 4.32
CA ARG A 99 -5.42 27.64 5.65
C ARG A 99 -3.92 27.92 5.65
N ASP A 100 -3.29 28.11 4.49
CA ASP A 100 -1.84 28.30 4.27
C ASP A 100 -0.94 27.25 4.97
N THR A 101 -1.49 26.10 5.34
CA THR A 101 -0.79 25.02 6.04
C THR A 101 -1.33 23.64 5.64
N VAL A 102 -0.45 22.63 5.68
CA VAL A 102 -0.75 21.21 5.44
C VAL A 102 -0.66 20.38 6.73
N ASP A 103 -0.59 21.05 7.89
CA ASP A 103 -0.52 20.44 9.21
C ASP A 103 -1.89 19.91 9.65
N MET A 104 -1.96 18.61 9.85
CA MET A 104 -3.18 17.88 10.24
C MET A 104 -3.68 18.29 11.63
N GLU A 105 -2.81 18.73 12.54
CA GLU A 105 -3.22 19.09 13.90
C GLU A 105 -4.07 20.38 13.91
N GLN A 106 -3.94 21.20 12.87
CA GLN A 106 -4.70 22.44 12.71
C GLN A 106 -6.08 22.22 12.06
N PHE A 107 -6.40 21.00 11.62
CA PHE A 107 -7.71 20.63 11.06
C PHE A 107 -8.74 20.21 12.12
N ASN A 108 -8.64 20.79 13.31
CA ASN A 108 -9.44 20.40 14.48
C ASN A 108 -10.65 21.32 14.75
N LEU A 109 -11.22 21.91 13.71
CA LEU A 109 -12.29 22.93 13.82
C LEU A 109 -13.64 22.38 14.29
N LEU A 110 -13.81 21.07 14.22
CA LEU A 110 -15.05 20.37 14.55
C LEU A 110 -14.94 19.64 15.91
N LYS A 111 -13.93 19.94 16.73
CA LYS A 111 -13.91 19.47 18.11
C LYS A 111 -14.94 20.24 18.94
N TRP A 112 -15.76 19.49 19.66
CA TRP A 112 -16.60 19.99 20.76
C TRP A 112 -15.76 20.22 22.01
#